data_AF-A0ABC8VAR1-F1
#
_entry.id   AF-A0ABC8VAR1-F1
#
_cell.length_a   1.000
_cell.length_b   1.000
_cell.length_c   1.000
_cell.angle_alpha   90.00
_cell.angle_beta   90.00
_cell.angle_gamma   90.00
#
_symmetry.space_group_name_H-M   'P 1'
#
loop_
_entity.id
_entity.type
_entity.pdbx_description
1 polymer ?
#
loop_
_entity_poly.entity_id
_entity_poly.type
_entity_poly.pdbx_seq_one_letter_code
_entity_poly.pdbx_strand_id
1 'polypeptide(L)'
;MAPPASAALLGPPVAAAAVDTNTAAAADPKPARKRYESDDDEDMPMAAKEAPRSARALAYASSGDPCVDFFFQVVPGATSGADVAALLDVAWSRDARASLRLVCHLRGVRGLGKGDREGFYAAALWMHARHPKTLAGNLAALARFGCLKDLPEILYRVLHGDRMEEEGDPRKQQKDGRHGTKRRRSDGEFQAAKERRRQEEAQLARTALARYESDEAFRFLYDRVAEMFAEMLKSDVEHLRAGDTSKISLAAKWCPSLRSSYDRATLLCEAIARRIFPRESSQEYLNIPDKHYAYRVRDRLRREVLVPLRKALELPEVYMCACKFEELPYARVASVAMRKYKEVFQKHDKHRVSTFFDEVRTGHARMPADGVLPHELIAAALKGEHDEAAELQWRRMVASLAAEGRLANCIAVCGLSGAAAAADQPASAAAVALGLLISELSQDPWKGRVITFDETQQLHKVLGANLKEKLRPLVAAMAAHNKGANLQGVFSKILQLAVSGGLRKDMMVKRVFVLSDMDFDGWTGATWKTEHQGICDKFAAEGFTVPQVVFWNVGTSKASMPVVAAQEGAALVSGYSKNLVRLFLEADGELTPAAVMADAISGPEYDALEVFD
;
A
#
# COMPACT_ATOMS: atom_id res chain seq x y z
N MET A 1 24.65 -9.40 -31.45
CA MET A 1 25.67 -8.71 -30.63
C MET A 1 25.60 -9.29 -29.24
N ALA A 2 26.67 -9.92 -28.76
CA ALA A 2 26.76 -10.36 -27.36
C ALA A 2 26.74 -9.12 -26.45
N PRO A 3 26.10 -9.17 -25.26
CA PRO A 3 26.11 -8.03 -24.35
C PRO A 3 27.56 -7.76 -23.90
N PRO A 4 27.94 -6.49 -23.66
CA PRO A 4 29.25 -6.17 -23.11
C PRO A 4 29.38 -6.89 -21.75
N ALA A 5 30.55 -7.46 -21.47
CA ALA A 5 30.84 -8.20 -20.26
C ALA A 5 30.34 -7.41 -19.03
N SER A 6 29.25 -7.87 -18.42
CA SER A 6 28.80 -7.40 -17.12
C SER A 6 29.98 -7.59 -16.16
N ALA A 7 30.60 -6.50 -15.75
CA ALA A 7 31.71 -6.54 -14.82
C ALA A 7 31.16 -7.14 -13.51
N ALA A 8 31.58 -8.38 -13.21
CA ALA A 8 31.12 -9.15 -12.07
C ALA A 8 31.12 -8.28 -10.79
N LEU A 9 29.99 -8.23 -10.10
CA LEU A 9 29.87 -7.52 -8.83
C LEU A 9 30.88 -8.12 -7.84
N LEU A 10 31.64 -7.27 -7.15
CA LEU A 10 32.64 -7.75 -6.19
C LEU A 10 32.08 -7.82 -4.77
N GLY A 11 31.17 -6.91 -4.43
CA GLY A 11 30.64 -6.78 -3.08
C GLY A 11 31.66 -6.18 -2.09
N PRO A 12 31.39 -6.26 -0.78
CA PRO A 12 32.30 -5.75 0.24
C PRO A 12 33.58 -6.62 0.30
N PRO A 13 34.77 -6.04 0.61
CA PRO A 13 36.03 -6.80 0.70
C PRO A 13 36.00 -8.01 1.64
N VAL A 14 35.09 -8.00 2.62
CA VAL A 14 34.88 -9.12 3.55
C VAL A 14 34.31 -10.35 2.85
N ALA A 15 33.46 -10.18 1.84
CA ALA A 15 32.93 -11.29 1.05
C ALA A 15 34.05 -12.01 0.29
N ALA A 16 35.05 -11.26 -0.20
CA ALA A 16 36.20 -11.80 -0.93
C ALA A 16 37.24 -12.47 -0.01
N ALA A 17 37.45 -11.98 1.21
CA ALA A 17 38.50 -12.48 2.12
C ALA A 17 38.23 -13.89 2.70
N ALA A 18 37.03 -14.43 2.49
CA ALA A 18 36.64 -15.74 3.01
C ALA A 18 36.40 -16.78 1.89
N VAL A 19 36.74 -16.43 0.64
CA VAL A 19 36.82 -17.38 -0.49
C VAL A 19 38.18 -18.10 -0.48
N ASP A 20 39.23 -17.47 0.07
CA ASP A 20 40.59 -18.04 0.13
C ASP A 20 40.81 -19.06 1.26
N THR A 21 39.77 -19.39 2.04
CA THR A 21 39.84 -20.40 3.11
C THR A 21 38.65 -21.34 3.05
N ASN A 22 38.62 -22.25 2.06
CA ASN A 22 38.04 -23.60 2.21
C ASN A 22 38.23 -24.44 0.94
N THR A 23 39.45 -24.95 0.75
CA THR A 23 39.64 -26.30 0.21
C THR A 23 39.84 -27.24 1.38
N ALA A 24 38.74 -27.71 1.97
CA ALA A 24 38.75 -28.87 2.87
C ALA A 24 37.35 -29.50 2.95
N ALA A 25 37.24 -30.69 2.34
CA ALA A 25 36.31 -31.78 2.57
C ALA A 25 34.82 -31.44 2.88
N ALA A 26 33.98 -31.67 1.87
CA ALA A 26 32.55 -31.83 2.03
C ALA A 26 32.24 -33.05 2.91
N ALA A 27 31.38 -32.87 3.90
CA ALA A 27 30.67 -33.94 4.60
C ALA A 27 29.17 -33.74 4.35
N ASP A 28 28.56 -34.72 3.69
CA ASP A 28 27.14 -34.78 3.36
C ASP A 28 26.24 -34.77 4.61
N PRO A 29 25.12 -34.03 4.61
CA PRO A 29 23.97 -34.35 5.43
C PRO A 29 23.02 -35.26 4.67
N LYS A 30 22.78 -36.44 5.25
CA LYS A 30 21.81 -37.47 4.81
C LYS A 30 20.37 -36.94 4.68
N PRO A 31 19.55 -37.51 3.78
CA PRO A 31 18.19 -37.07 3.51
C PRO A 31 17.19 -37.62 4.53
N ALA A 32 16.31 -36.74 5.04
CA ALA A 32 15.13 -37.16 5.77
C ALA A 32 13.99 -37.49 4.78
N ARG A 33 13.75 -38.79 4.62
CA ARG A 33 12.59 -39.35 3.92
C ARG A 33 11.29 -38.89 4.58
N LYS A 34 10.34 -38.40 3.80
CA LYS A 34 8.90 -38.57 4.08
C LYS A 34 8.26 -39.28 2.90
N ARG A 35 7.53 -40.35 3.26
CA ARG A 35 6.85 -41.32 2.41
C ARG A 35 5.87 -40.63 1.46
N TYR A 36 5.97 -40.98 0.18
CA TYR A 36 4.84 -41.01 -0.74
C TYR A 36 4.28 -42.43 -0.71
N GLU A 37 2.98 -42.57 -0.48
CA GLU A 37 2.19 -43.71 -0.92
C GLU A 37 1.37 -43.19 -2.11
N SER A 38 1.63 -43.79 -3.27
CA SER A 38 0.81 -43.75 -4.46
C SER A 38 -0.23 -44.86 -4.35
N ASP A 39 -1.47 -44.57 -4.73
CA ASP A 39 -2.28 -45.51 -5.50
C ASP A 39 -3.06 -44.69 -6.53
N ASP A 40 -2.94 -45.15 -7.77
CA ASP A 40 -3.59 -44.66 -8.98
C ASP A 40 -5.09 -45.00 -8.96
N ASP A 41 -5.94 -44.15 -9.56
CA ASP A 41 -6.79 -44.54 -10.71
C ASP A 41 -7.82 -43.48 -11.14
N GLU A 42 -7.78 -43.23 -12.45
CA GLU A 42 -8.86 -42.89 -13.40
C GLU A 42 -9.41 -41.46 -13.57
N ASP A 43 -9.81 -41.24 -14.83
CA ASP A 43 -9.89 -40.02 -15.63
C ASP A 43 -11.36 -39.60 -15.91
N MET A 44 -11.58 -38.32 -16.24
CA MET A 44 -12.79 -37.68 -16.86
C MET A 44 -14.01 -37.26 -15.96
N PRO A 45 -14.92 -36.35 -16.41
CA PRO A 45 -14.75 -34.91 -16.62
C PRO A 45 -15.77 -34.03 -15.82
N MET A 46 -15.52 -32.72 -15.76
CA MET A 46 -16.39 -31.57 -15.38
C MET A 46 -17.83 -31.83 -14.88
N ALA A 47 -18.08 -31.52 -13.60
CA ALA A 47 -19.37 -31.02 -13.09
C ALA A 47 -19.19 -30.25 -11.77
N ALA A 48 -19.80 -29.07 -11.68
CA ALA A 48 -19.83 -28.23 -10.49
C ALA A 48 -20.39 -28.99 -9.28
N LYS A 49 -19.62 -29.07 -8.18
CA LYS A 49 -20.09 -29.62 -6.90
C LYS A 49 -20.17 -28.52 -5.84
N GLU A 50 -21.39 -28.33 -5.36
CA GLU A 50 -21.76 -27.45 -4.24
C GLU A 50 -21.06 -27.88 -2.93
N ALA A 51 -20.67 -26.90 -2.11
CA ALA A 51 -20.10 -27.10 -0.78
C ALA A 51 -21.18 -27.36 0.30
N PRO A 52 -20.88 -28.08 1.40
CA PRO A 52 -21.84 -28.36 2.46
C PRO A 52 -22.08 -27.15 3.38
N ARG A 53 -23.34 -27.06 3.85
CA ARG A 53 -23.99 -25.90 4.49
C ARG A 53 -23.54 -25.63 5.93
N SER A 54 -23.05 -24.42 6.18
CA SER A 54 -23.47 -23.59 7.32
C SER A 54 -24.01 -22.26 6.78
N ALA A 55 -25.07 -21.74 7.38
CA ALA A 55 -25.96 -20.74 6.81
C ALA A 55 -25.33 -19.33 6.63
N ARG A 56 -24.59 -19.11 5.53
CA ARG A 56 -24.24 -17.77 5.01
C ARG A 56 -24.94 -17.59 3.68
N ALA A 57 -26.11 -16.94 3.67
CA ALA A 57 -27.06 -17.09 2.57
C ALA A 57 -27.28 -15.83 1.72
N LEU A 58 -26.22 -15.23 1.16
CA LEU A 58 -26.42 -14.32 0.03
C LEU A 58 -25.21 -14.04 -0.84
N ALA A 59 -24.22 -14.91 -0.79
CA ALA A 59 -22.95 -14.57 -1.39
C ALA A 59 -22.52 -15.61 -2.40
N TYR A 60 -22.25 -15.13 -3.60
CA TYR A 60 -21.65 -15.93 -4.66
C TYR A 60 -20.22 -16.28 -4.25
N ALA A 61 -19.76 -17.46 -4.65
CA ALA A 61 -18.36 -17.83 -4.49
C ALA A 61 -17.43 -16.93 -5.33
N SER A 62 -17.94 -16.39 -6.42
CA SER A 62 -17.24 -15.54 -7.39
C SER A 62 -18.24 -14.60 -8.06
N SER A 63 -17.78 -13.46 -8.57
CA SER A 63 -18.58 -12.57 -9.41
C SER A 63 -18.81 -13.10 -10.83
N GLY A 64 -18.08 -14.16 -11.23
CA GLY A 64 -18.02 -14.67 -12.60
C GLY A 64 -16.93 -14.01 -13.46
N ASP A 65 -16.27 -12.96 -12.96
CA ASP A 65 -15.11 -12.33 -13.58
C ASP A 65 -13.90 -12.36 -12.63
N PRO A 66 -12.85 -13.14 -12.93
CA PRO A 66 -11.65 -13.22 -12.10
C PRO A 66 -10.95 -11.89 -11.82
N CYS A 67 -11.02 -10.92 -12.75
CA CYS A 67 -10.43 -9.61 -12.54
C CYS A 67 -11.24 -8.81 -11.50
N VAL A 68 -12.57 -8.92 -11.53
CA VAL A 68 -13.46 -8.29 -10.52
C VAL A 68 -13.28 -8.96 -9.17
N ASP A 69 -13.09 -10.29 -9.14
CA ASP A 69 -12.79 -11.03 -7.92
C ASP A 69 -11.48 -10.55 -7.29
N PHE A 70 -10.40 -10.43 -8.09
CA PHE A 70 -9.13 -9.85 -7.62
C PHE A 70 -9.31 -8.41 -7.11
N PHE A 71 -10.04 -7.59 -7.85
CA PHE A 71 -10.31 -6.20 -7.50
C PHE A 71 -11.08 -6.06 -6.19
N PHE A 72 -11.98 -6.99 -5.85
CA PHE A 72 -12.78 -6.89 -4.63
C PHE A 72 -12.18 -7.64 -3.45
N GLN A 73 -11.65 -8.84 -3.65
CA GLN A 73 -11.22 -9.72 -2.56
C GLN A 73 -9.86 -9.34 -1.98
N VAL A 74 -8.98 -8.69 -2.75
CA VAL A 74 -7.68 -8.23 -2.23
C VAL A 74 -7.85 -6.98 -1.35
N VAL A 75 -7.86 -7.22 -0.04
CA VAL A 75 -7.93 -6.20 1.03
C VAL A 75 -6.58 -6.06 1.74
N PRO A 76 -6.06 -4.82 1.92
CA PRO A 76 -4.78 -4.57 2.60
C PRO A 76 -4.76 -5.10 4.03
N GLY A 77 -3.72 -5.86 4.37
CA GLY A 77 -3.50 -6.44 5.71
C GLY A 77 -4.37 -7.64 6.06
N ALA A 78 -5.45 -7.90 5.32
CA ALA A 78 -6.30 -9.07 5.52
C ALA A 78 -5.94 -10.23 4.57
N THR A 79 -5.49 -9.92 3.35
CA THR A 79 -5.22 -10.92 2.30
C THR A 79 -3.79 -11.39 2.37
N SER A 80 -3.60 -12.71 2.48
CA SER A 80 -2.27 -13.30 2.52
C SER A 80 -1.59 -13.19 1.15
N GLY A 81 -0.26 -13.13 1.11
CA GLY A 81 0.47 -13.10 -0.16
C GLY A 81 0.19 -14.32 -1.05
N ALA A 82 -0.10 -15.48 -0.45
CA ALA A 82 -0.48 -16.68 -1.17
C ALA A 82 -1.87 -16.55 -1.83
N ASP A 83 -2.84 -15.97 -1.12
CA ASP A 83 -4.18 -15.73 -1.67
C ASP A 83 -4.14 -14.67 -2.78
N VAL A 84 -3.33 -13.61 -2.62
CA VAL A 84 -3.09 -12.61 -3.68
C VAL A 84 -2.52 -13.29 -4.93
N ALA A 85 -1.51 -14.15 -4.77
CA ALA A 85 -0.91 -14.89 -5.88
C ALA A 85 -1.92 -15.82 -6.56
N ALA A 86 -2.77 -16.52 -5.80
CA ALA A 86 -3.80 -17.40 -6.33
C ALA A 86 -4.87 -16.64 -7.13
N LEU A 87 -5.37 -15.53 -6.60
CA LEU A 87 -6.32 -14.67 -7.31
C LEU A 87 -5.70 -14.08 -8.58
N LEU A 88 -4.43 -13.65 -8.50
CA LEU A 88 -3.72 -13.13 -9.65
C LEU A 88 -3.53 -14.17 -10.74
N ASP A 89 -3.29 -15.44 -10.37
CA ASP A 89 -3.11 -16.53 -11.33
C ASP A 89 -4.34 -16.73 -12.23
N VAL A 90 -5.52 -16.73 -11.61
CA VAL A 90 -6.79 -16.90 -12.31
C VAL A 90 -7.14 -15.64 -13.12
N ALA A 91 -6.92 -14.45 -12.55
CA ALA A 91 -7.13 -13.18 -13.24
C ALA A 91 -6.23 -13.04 -14.48
N TRP A 92 -4.94 -13.38 -14.35
CA TRP A 92 -3.96 -13.25 -15.42
C TRP A 92 -4.24 -14.20 -16.57
N SER A 93 -4.67 -15.43 -16.25
CA SER A 93 -5.10 -16.42 -17.26
C SER A 93 -6.32 -15.95 -18.06
N ARG A 94 -7.18 -15.12 -17.46
CA ARG A 94 -8.36 -14.54 -18.11
C ARG A 94 -8.02 -13.31 -18.95
N ASP A 95 -7.25 -12.38 -18.38
CA ASP A 95 -6.80 -11.14 -19.02
C ASP A 95 -5.51 -10.63 -18.34
N ALA A 96 -4.37 -10.89 -18.98
CA ALA A 96 -3.05 -10.48 -18.49
C ALA A 96 -2.90 -8.95 -18.41
N ARG A 97 -3.50 -8.20 -19.34
CA ARG A 97 -3.37 -6.74 -19.39
C ARG A 97 -4.17 -6.09 -18.26
N ALA A 98 -5.42 -6.50 -18.07
CA ALA A 98 -6.23 -6.05 -16.95
C ALA A 98 -5.58 -6.43 -15.61
N SER A 99 -5.03 -7.63 -15.51
CA SER A 99 -4.31 -8.09 -14.31
C SER A 99 -3.08 -7.26 -13.99
N LEU A 100 -2.24 -6.93 -14.97
CA LEU A 100 -1.09 -6.04 -14.78
C LEU A 100 -1.54 -4.64 -14.29
N ARG A 101 -2.65 -4.12 -14.82
CA ARG A 101 -3.24 -2.86 -14.36
C ARG A 101 -3.74 -2.97 -12.92
N LEU A 102 -4.37 -4.09 -12.55
CA LEU A 102 -4.82 -4.36 -11.19
C LEU A 102 -3.64 -4.46 -10.21
N VAL A 103 -2.52 -5.07 -10.60
CA VAL A 103 -1.29 -5.09 -9.78
C VAL A 103 -0.77 -3.66 -9.52
N CYS A 104 -0.75 -2.81 -10.55
CA CYS A 104 -0.39 -1.40 -10.40
C CYS A 104 -1.40 -0.63 -9.53
N HIS A 105 -2.69 -0.94 -9.68
CA HIS A 105 -3.76 -0.38 -8.87
C HIS A 105 -3.63 -0.77 -7.39
N LEU A 106 -3.20 -2.00 -7.05
CA LEU A 106 -2.90 -2.36 -5.66
C LEU A 106 -1.89 -1.39 -5.06
N ARG A 107 -0.80 -1.12 -5.79
CA ARG A 107 0.29 -0.29 -5.28
C ARG A 107 0.01 1.20 -5.26
N GLY A 108 -0.88 1.69 -6.13
CA GLY A 108 -1.11 3.11 -6.34
C GLY A 108 -1.21 3.91 -5.03
N VAL A 109 -0.31 4.88 -4.84
CA VAL A 109 -0.32 5.80 -3.67
C VAL A 109 -0.41 7.27 -4.06
N ARG A 110 -0.31 7.58 -5.35
CA ARG A 110 -0.26 8.96 -5.87
C ARG A 110 -1.60 9.40 -6.46
N GLY A 111 -2.66 9.33 -5.65
CA GLY A 111 -4.01 9.69 -6.09
C GLY A 111 -4.74 8.61 -6.92
N LEU A 112 -4.11 7.47 -7.17
CA LEU A 112 -4.70 6.28 -7.80
C LEU A 112 -4.56 5.09 -6.85
N GLY A 113 -5.36 4.05 -7.04
CA GLY A 113 -5.13 2.74 -6.41
C GLY A 113 -5.47 2.61 -4.93
N LYS A 114 -5.16 1.44 -4.37
CA LYS A 114 -5.47 1.01 -3.00
C LYS A 114 -4.41 1.36 -1.96
N GLY A 115 -3.16 1.55 -2.39
CA GLY A 115 -2.02 1.72 -1.50
C GLY A 115 -1.67 0.43 -0.72
N ASP A 116 -2.05 -0.74 -1.22
CA ASP A 116 -1.71 -2.04 -0.64
C ASP A 116 -0.26 -2.40 -0.96
N ARG A 117 0.62 -2.10 -0.02
CA ARG A 117 2.06 -2.34 -0.18
C ARG A 117 2.40 -3.83 -0.19
N GLU A 118 1.84 -4.60 0.74
CA GLU A 118 2.20 -6.01 0.90
C GLU A 118 1.55 -6.87 -0.19
N GLY A 119 0.28 -6.62 -0.53
CA GLY A 119 -0.38 -7.27 -1.67
C GLY A 119 0.35 -6.98 -2.99
N PHE A 120 0.84 -5.75 -3.19
CA PHE A 120 1.68 -5.44 -4.35
C PHE A 120 2.98 -6.24 -4.38
N TYR A 121 3.70 -6.37 -3.26
CA TYR A 121 4.95 -7.14 -3.25
C TYR A 121 4.71 -8.63 -3.49
N ALA A 122 3.63 -9.20 -2.95
CA ALA A 122 3.23 -10.56 -3.28
C ALA A 122 2.98 -10.73 -4.80
N ALA A 123 2.25 -9.80 -5.41
CA ALA A 123 2.02 -9.79 -6.86
C ALA A 123 3.31 -9.60 -7.66
N ALA A 124 4.24 -8.74 -7.21
CA ALA A 124 5.54 -8.54 -7.86
C ALA A 124 6.42 -9.79 -7.79
N LEU A 125 6.41 -10.53 -6.67
CA LEU A 125 7.11 -11.80 -6.54
C LEU A 125 6.49 -12.89 -7.43
N TRP A 126 5.15 -12.93 -7.52
CA TRP A 126 4.46 -13.81 -8.46
C TRP A 126 4.83 -13.50 -9.91
N MET A 127 4.85 -12.22 -10.29
CA MET A 127 5.28 -11.80 -11.64
C MET A 127 6.75 -12.13 -11.88
N HIS A 128 7.63 -11.97 -10.89
CA HIS A 128 9.03 -12.37 -11.05
C HIS A 128 9.17 -13.87 -11.35
N ALA A 129 8.38 -14.70 -10.68
CA ALA A 129 8.42 -16.16 -10.85
C ALA A 129 7.83 -16.64 -12.19
N ARG A 130 6.85 -15.93 -12.76
CA ARG A 130 6.08 -16.40 -13.94
C ARG A 130 6.20 -15.52 -15.18
N HIS A 131 6.30 -14.20 -15.00
CA HIS A 131 6.37 -13.19 -16.07
C HIS A 131 7.51 -12.18 -15.82
N PRO A 132 8.77 -12.65 -15.75
CA PRO A 132 9.90 -11.82 -15.33
C PRO A 132 10.20 -10.67 -16.28
N LYS A 133 9.96 -10.80 -17.59
CA LYS A 133 10.16 -9.68 -18.53
C LYS A 133 9.07 -8.65 -18.35
N THR A 134 7.84 -9.08 -18.06
CA THR A 134 6.73 -8.16 -17.77
C THR A 134 7.00 -7.32 -16.52
N LEU A 135 7.50 -7.91 -15.43
CA LEU A 135 7.91 -7.15 -14.25
C LEU A 135 9.03 -6.15 -14.57
N ALA A 136 10.09 -6.62 -15.25
CA ALA A 136 11.28 -5.81 -15.52
C ALA A 136 11.07 -4.73 -16.61
N GLY A 137 10.15 -4.96 -17.54
CA GLY A 137 9.79 -4.01 -18.60
C GLY A 137 9.00 -2.80 -18.06
N ASN A 138 8.23 -2.99 -16.98
CA ASN A 138 7.33 -1.97 -16.44
C ASN A 138 7.88 -1.22 -15.21
N LEU A 139 9.16 -1.33 -14.85
CA LEU A 139 9.71 -0.76 -13.61
C LEU A 139 9.47 0.76 -13.47
N ALA A 140 9.56 1.51 -14.58
CA ALA A 140 9.29 2.94 -14.58
C ALA A 140 7.81 3.25 -14.24
N ALA A 141 6.88 2.49 -14.83
CA ALA A 141 5.45 2.61 -14.53
C ALA A 141 5.17 2.22 -13.07
N LEU A 142 5.73 1.11 -12.59
CA LEU A 142 5.60 0.66 -11.20
C LEU A 142 6.08 1.72 -10.21
N ALA A 143 7.22 2.37 -10.47
CA ALA A 143 7.71 3.46 -9.64
C ALA A 143 6.86 4.74 -9.70
N ARG A 144 6.12 4.95 -10.80
CA ARG A 144 5.16 6.05 -10.97
C ARG A 144 3.90 5.83 -10.12
N PHE A 145 3.31 4.62 -10.17
CA PHE A 145 2.17 4.25 -9.32
C PHE A 145 2.55 4.23 -7.83
N GLY A 146 3.68 3.61 -7.52
CA GLY A 146 4.24 3.50 -6.19
C GLY A 146 5.30 4.55 -5.89
N CYS A 147 6.49 4.08 -5.54
CA CYS A 147 7.68 4.91 -5.40
C CYS A 147 8.95 4.13 -5.78
N LEU A 148 10.05 4.87 -6.04
CA LEU A 148 11.34 4.27 -6.39
C LEU A 148 11.91 3.34 -5.30
N LYS A 149 11.41 3.44 -4.06
CA LYS A 149 11.78 2.50 -2.98
C LYS A 149 11.31 1.07 -3.25
N ASP A 150 10.25 0.91 -4.04
CA ASP A 150 9.69 -0.41 -4.32
C ASP A 150 10.68 -1.28 -5.09
N LEU A 151 11.51 -0.70 -5.96
CA LEU A 151 12.48 -1.43 -6.78
C LEU A 151 13.55 -2.18 -5.95
N PRO A 152 14.30 -1.52 -5.03
CA PRO A 152 15.23 -2.24 -4.16
C PRO A 152 14.53 -3.15 -3.15
N GLU A 153 13.26 -2.90 -2.82
CA GLU A 153 12.48 -3.81 -1.97
C GLU A 153 12.09 -5.10 -2.71
N ILE A 154 11.68 -5.02 -3.97
CA ILE A 154 11.41 -6.20 -4.81
C ILE A 154 12.69 -7.06 -4.91
N LEU A 155 13.83 -6.46 -5.24
CA LEU A 155 15.11 -7.19 -5.28
C LEU A 155 15.47 -7.84 -3.94
N TYR A 156 15.24 -7.12 -2.83
CA TYR A 156 15.45 -7.66 -1.49
C TYR A 156 14.59 -8.89 -1.25
N ARG A 157 13.28 -8.83 -1.58
CA ARG A 157 12.33 -9.91 -1.30
C ARG A 157 12.53 -11.12 -2.20
N VAL A 158 12.96 -10.92 -3.44
CA VAL A 158 13.37 -12.02 -4.32
C VAL A 158 14.56 -12.79 -3.74
N LEU A 159 15.47 -12.11 -3.05
CA LEU A 159 16.66 -12.74 -2.46
C LEU A 159 16.42 -13.37 -1.09
N HIS A 160 15.65 -12.69 -0.23
CA HIS A 160 15.59 -13.00 1.21
C HIS A 160 14.17 -13.32 1.71
N GLY A 161 13.18 -13.31 0.82
CA GLY A 161 11.77 -13.40 1.19
C GLY A 161 11.25 -12.13 1.84
N ASP A 162 10.06 -12.22 2.45
CA ASP A 162 9.47 -11.09 3.14
C ASP A 162 10.36 -10.62 4.28
N ARG A 163 10.42 -9.30 4.45
CA ARG A 163 10.97 -8.75 5.70
C ARG A 163 10.04 -9.21 6.80
N MET A 164 10.55 -10.03 7.71
CA MET A 164 9.92 -10.14 9.02
C MET A 164 9.76 -8.71 9.53
N GLU A 165 8.51 -8.27 9.72
CA GLU A 165 8.23 -7.08 10.50
C GLU A 165 8.74 -7.40 11.90
N GLU A 166 10.02 -7.16 12.15
CA GLU A 166 10.53 -7.06 13.51
C GLU A 166 9.65 -6.00 14.17
N GLU A 167 8.78 -6.45 15.08
CA GLU A 167 8.00 -5.64 16.00
C GLU A 167 8.91 -4.58 16.63
N GLY A 168 9.02 -3.42 15.98
CA GLY A 168 9.99 -2.41 16.35
C GLY A 168 11.43 -2.86 16.10
N ASP A 169 12.22 -1.95 15.54
CA ASP A 169 13.68 -1.96 15.69
C ASP A 169 14.03 -2.42 17.13
N PRO A 170 14.83 -3.48 17.35
CA PRO A 170 15.25 -3.90 18.69
C PRO A 170 15.93 -2.77 19.48
N ARG A 171 16.35 -1.69 18.79
CA ARG A 171 16.87 -0.45 19.39
C ARG A 171 15.77 0.45 19.98
N LYS A 172 14.51 0.33 19.56
CA LYS A 172 13.33 1.01 20.12
C LYS A 172 12.80 0.29 21.37
N GLN A 173 12.65 -1.04 21.35
CA GLN A 173 12.22 -1.78 22.56
C GLN A 173 13.24 -1.65 23.71
N GLN A 174 14.53 -1.43 23.40
CA GLN A 174 15.54 -1.19 24.42
C GLN A 174 15.53 0.24 25.03
N LYS A 175 14.72 1.16 24.49
CA LYS A 175 14.56 2.52 25.01
C LYS A 175 13.38 2.68 25.96
N ASP A 176 12.29 1.96 25.77
CA ASP A 176 11.06 2.18 26.56
C ASP A 176 11.07 1.49 27.94
N GLY A 177 12.10 0.68 28.24
CA GLY A 177 12.31 0.05 29.56
C GLY A 177 13.52 0.57 30.36
N ARG A 178 14.25 1.60 29.91
CA ARG A 178 15.49 2.05 30.58
C ARG A 178 15.36 3.44 31.18
N HIS A 179 14.74 3.51 32.36
CA HIS A 179 15.21 4.38 33.45
C HIS A 179 16.43 3.77 34.18
N GLY A 180 17.18 2.86 33.54
CA GLY A 180 18.36 2.20 34.07
C GLY A 180 19.63 2.64 33.35
N THR A 181 20.65 2.98 34.14
CA THR A 181 22.02 3.34 33.78
C THR A 181 22.50 2.56 32.55
N LYS A 182 22.97 3.26 31.49
CA LYS A 182 23.53 2.62 30.28
C LYS A 182 24.72 1.72 30.69
N ARG A 183 24.49 0.41 30.79
CA ARG A 183 25.56 -0.56 31.02
C ARG A 183 26.56 -0.46 29.85
N ARG A 184 27.78 -0.01 30.16
CA ARG A 184 28.87 0.15 29.19
C ARG A 184 29.25 -1.27 28.72
N ARG A 185 29.06 -1.56 27.43
CA ARG A 185 29.45 -2.85 26.85
C ARG A 185 30.96 -3.03 27.04
N SER A 186 31.40 -4.25 27.37
CA SER A 186 32.83 -4.53 27.43
C SER A 186 33.45 -4.44 26.03
N ASP A 187 34.76 -4.19 25.94
CA ASP A 187 35.45 -4.14 24.66
C ASP A 187 35.33 -5.46 23.89
N GLY A 188 35.29 -6.60 24.60
CA GLY A 188 35.04 -7.92 24.03
C GLY A 188 33.64 -8.06 23.42
N GLU A 189 32.59 -7.59 24.11
CA GLU A 189 31.21 -7.58 23.58
C GLU A 189 31.08 -6.68 22.34
N PHE A 190 31.82 -5.57 22.31
CA PHE A 190 31.85 -4.68 21.15
C PHE A 190 32.52 -5.34 19.94
N GLN A 191 33.68 -5.97 20.13
CA GLN A 191 34.38 -6.68 19.05
C GLN A 191 33.58 -7.87 18.54
N ALA A 192 32.99 -8.68 19.42
CA ALA A 192 32.12 -9.80 19.02
C ALA A 192 30.90 -9.32 18.21
N ALA A 193 30.27 -8.21 18.61
CA ALA A 193 29.16 -7.62 17.86
C ALA A 193 29.59 -7.05 16.49
N LYS A 194 30.80 -6.50 16.40
CA LYS A 194 31.38 -6.02 15.14
C LYS A 194 31.66 -7.16 14.19
N GLU A 195 32.25 -8.26 14.68
CA GLU A 195 32.58 -9.43 13.86
C GLU A 195 31.31 -10.14 13.38
N ARG A 196 30.31 -10.33 14.24
CA ARG A 196 29.01 -10.89 13.85
C ARG A 196 28.36 -10.10 12.70
N ARG A 197 28.33 -8.76 12.79
CA ARG A 197 27.81 -7.90 11.71
C ARG A 197 28.59 -8.06 10.40
N ARG A 198 29.90 -8.29 10.51
CA ARG A 198 30.80 -8.49 9.38
C ARG A 198 30.52 -9.82 8.67
N GLN A 199 30.27 -10.87 9.46
CA GLN A 199 29.87 -12.20 8.97
C GLN A 199 28.48 -12.17 8.32
N GLU A 200 27.50 -11.54 8.97
CA GLU A 200 26.16 -11.32 8.40
C GLU A 200 26.23 -10.59 7.04
N GLU A 201 27.00 -9.50 6.97
CA GLU A 201 27.19 -8.74 5.72
C GLU A 201 27.88 -9.56 4.63
N ALA A 202 28.86 -10.41 4.98
CA ALA A 202 29.50 -11.30 4.03
C ALA A 202 28.55 -12.39 3.52
N GLN A 203 27.69 -12.94 4.38
CA GLN A 203 26.71 -13.96 3.99
C GLN A 203 25.65 -13.39 3.04
N LEU A 204 25.12 -12.19 3.33
CA LEU A 204 24.18 -11.49 2.46
C LEU A 204 24.80 -11.21 1.09
N ALA A 205 26.04 -10.73 1.06
CA ALA A 205 26.77 -10.47 -0.18
C ALA A 205 26.96 -11.75 -1.02
N ARG A 206 27.36 -12.87 -0.39
CA ARG A 206 27.49 -14.16 -1.10
C ARG A 206 26.16 -14.63 -1.68
N THR A 207 25.08 -14.48 -0.92
CA THR A 207 23.73 -14.86 -1.38
C THR A 207 23.32 -14.04 -2.61
N ALA A 208 23.54 -12.72 -2.58
CA ALA A 208 23.25 -11.84 -3.71
C ALA A 208 24.08 -12.19 -4.96
N LEU A 209 25.39 -12.44 -4.79
CA LEU A 209 26.28 -12.83 -5.89
C LEU A 209 25.89 -14.18 -6.48
N ALA A 210 25.68 -15.20 -5.64
CA ALA A 210 25.28 -16.54 -6.08
C ALA A 210 23.95 -16.50 -6.86
N ARG A 211 22.96 -15.72 -6.40
CA ARG A 211 21.69 -15.55 -7.11
C ARG A 211 21.87 -14.82 -8.44
N TYR A 212 22.69 -13.76 -8.47
CA TYR A 212 22.98 -13.00 -9.68
C TYR A 212 23.67 -13.86 -10.76
N GLU A 213 24.53 -14.79 -10.35
CA GLU A 213 25.22 -15.71 -11.27
C GLU A 213 24.33 -16.87 -11.74
N SER A 214 23.44 -17.37 -10.89
CA SER A 214 22.66 -18.60 -11.17
C SER A 214 21.27 -18.37 -11.76
N ASP A 215 20.62 -17.23 -11.49
CA ASP A 215 19.25 -16.96 -11.93
C ASP A 215 19.19 -15.83 -12.96
N GLU A 216 18.87 -16.19 -14.21
CA GLU A 216 18.78 -15.25 -15.33
C GLU A 216 17.64 -14.23 -15.16
N ALA A 217 16.48 -14.64 -14.63
CA ALA A 217 15.35 -13.74 -14.43
C ALA A 217 15.68 -12.69 -13.35
N PHE A 218 16.34 -13.11 -12.26
CA PHE A 218 16.79 -12.20 -11.21
C PHE A 218 17.86 -11.25 -11.74
N ARG A 219 18.86 -11.77 -12.46
CA ARG A 219 19.91 -10.95 -13.09
C ARG A 219 19.31 -9.90 -14.01
N PHE A 220 18.35 -10.27 -14.86
CA PHE A 220 17.67 -9.34 -15.76
C PHE A 220 16.94 -8.23 -14.99
N LEU A 221 16.13 -8.60 -14.00
CA LEU A 221 15.43 -7.63 -13.14
C LEU A 221 16.42 -6.70 -12.42
N TYR A 222 17.47 -7.27 -11.84
CA TYR A 222 18.52 -6.53 -11.13
C TYR A 222 19.19 -5.50 -12.03
N ASP A 223 19.60 -5.91 -13.22
CA ASP A 223 20.30 -5.04 -14.17
C ASP A 223 19.41 -3.89 -14.64
N ARG A 224 18.11 -4.16 -14.88
CA ARG A 224 17.13 -3.13 -15.25
C ARG A 224 16.88 -2.14 -14.11
N VAL A 225 16.81 -2.60 -12.87
CA VAL A 225 16.69 -1.70 -11.70
C VAL A 225 17.93 -0.82 -11.56
N ALA A 226 19.14 -1.40 -11.68
CA ALA A 226 20.40 -0.66 -11.56
C ALA A 226 20.57 0.38 -12.70
N GLU A 227 20.17 0.02 -13.93
CA GLU A 227 20.17 0.89 -15.10
C GLU A 227 19.21 2.07 -14.92
N MET A 228 17.96 1.81 -14.52
CA MET A 228 16.97 2.85 -14.28
C MET A 228 17.45 3.87 -13.24
N PHE A 229 18.01 3.43 -12.10
CA PHE A 229 18.58 4.36 -11.13
C PHE A 229 19.75 5.15 -11.71
N ALA A 230 20.63 4.52 -12.49
CA ALA A 230 21.78 5.19 -13.09
C ALA A 230 21.35 6.28 -14.09
N GLU A 231 20.36 6.01 -14.94
CA GLU A 231 19.82 6.97 -15.90
C GLU A 231 19.13 8.15 -15.21
N MET A 232 18.26 7.88 -14.23
CA MET A 232 17.59 8.95 -13.46
C MET A 232 18.60 9.83 -12.72
N LEU A 233 19.62 9.23 -12.09
CA LEU A 233 20.64 10.00 -11.37
C LEU A 233 21.52 10.83 -12.32
N LYS A 234 21.83 10.35 -13.52
CA LYS A 234 22.54 11.14 -14.54
C LYS A 234 21.72 12.37 -14.94
N SER A 235 20.45 12.17 -15.27
CA SER A 235 19.51 13.26 -15.59
C SER A 235 19.36 14.26 -14.45
N ASP A 236 19.26 13.78 -13.21
CA ASP A 236 19.15 14.63 -12.02
C ASP A 236 20.40 15.50 -11.82
N VAL A 237 21.60 14.95 -12.07
CA VAL A 237 22.86 15.71 -11.98
C VAL A 237 22.93 16.77 -13.07
N GLU A 238 22.44 16.49 -14.28
CA GLU A 238 22.37 17.47 -15.36
C GLU A 238 21.42 18.62 -15.01
N HIS A 239 20.24 18.32 -14.48
CA HIS A 239 19.30 19.33 -13.98
C HIS A 239 19.89 20.15 -12.84
N LEU A 240 20.60 19.52 -11.91
CA LEU A 240 21.29 20.23 -10.85
C LEU A 240 22.36 21.20 -11.39
N ARG A 241 23.16 20.77 -12.38
CA ARG A 241 24.18 21.61 -13.03
C ARG A 241 23.56 22.79 -13.78
N ALA A 242 22.39 22.58 -14.38
CA ALA A 242 21.62 23.63 -15.07
C ALA A 242 20.89 24.58 -14.09
N GLY A 243 20.89 24.29 -12.79
CA GLY A 243 20.14 25.05 -11.78
C GLY A 243 18.63 24.76 -11.75
N ASP A 244 18.15 23.76 -12.50
CA ASP A 244 16.74 23.38 -12.57
C ASP A 244 16.40 22.37 -11.48
N THR A 245 16.35 22.85 -10.24
CA THR A 245 16.04 22.00 -9.07
C THR A 245 14.64 21.41 -9.09
N SER A 246 13.72 21.97 -9.90
CA SER A 246 12.34 21.51 -10.01
C SER A 246 12.20 20.18 -10.75
N LYS A 247 13.16 19.86 -11.64
CA LYS A 247 13.19 18.62 -12.41
C LYS A 247 13.98 17.49 -11.74
N ILE A 248 14.60 17.74 -10.59
CA ILE A 248 15.34 16.72 -9.86
C ILE A 248 14.35 15.68 -9.30
N SER A 249 14.53 14.43 -9.70
CA SER A 249 13.72 13.31 -9.27
C SER A 249 14.05 12.87 -7.83
N LEU A 250 13.23 11.96 -7.27
CA LEU A 250 13.51 11.32 -5.98
C LEU A 250 14.51 10.14 -6.08
N ALA A 251 15.18 9.92 -7.21
CA ALA A 251 16.12 8.81 -7.38
C ALA A 251 17.23 8.85 -6.34
N ALA A 252 17.81 10.02 -6.06
CA ALA A 252 18.84 10.15 -5.03
C ALA A 252 18.33 9.83 -3.61
N LYS A 253 17.04 10.06 -3.32
CA LYS A 253 16.42 9.68 -2.02
C LYS A 253 16.39 8.17 -1.85
N TRP A 254 16.07 7.44 -2.91
CA TRP A 254 15.80 6.01 -2.85
C TRP A 254 16.94 5.11 -3.32
N CYS A 255 17.94 5.67 -4.01
CA CYS A 255 19.18 4.97 -4.32
C CYS A 255 19.85 4.49 -3.02
N PRO A 256 20.14 3.18 -2.88
CA PRO A 256 20.81 2.65 -1.70
C PRO A 256 22.14 3.35 -1.45
N SER A 257 22.32 3.85 -0.22
CA SER A 257 23.64 4.35 0.19
C SER A 257 24.56 3.17 0.48
N LEU A 258 25.87 3.38 0.35
CA LEU A 258 26.88 2.39 0.70
C LEU A 258 26.63 1.83 2.11
N ARG A 259 26.55 0.50 2.22
CA ARG A 259 26.27 -0.26 3.47
C ARG A 259 24.92 0.03 4.13
N SER A 260 23.99 0.65 3.40
CA SER A 260 22.58 0.70 3.81
C SER A 260 21.96 -0.71 3.87
N SER A 261 20.77 -0.84 4.45
CA SER A 261 20.10 -2.15 4.55
C SER A 261 19.94 -2.83 3.19
N TYR A 262 19.45 -2.08 2.19
CA TYR A 262 19.33 -2.61 0.82
C TYR A 262 20.68 -2.93 0.20
N ASP A 263 21.68 -2.06 0.34
CA ASP A 263 22.99 -2.29 -0.26
C ASP A 263 23.69 -3.53 0.33
N ARG A 264 23.61 -3.73 1.65
CA ARG A 264 24.17 -4.95 2.27
C ARG A 264 23.50 -6.23 1.77
N ALA A 265 22.21 -6.16 1.45
CA ALA A 265 21.43 -7.31 1.01
C ALA A 265 21.49 -7.57 -0.51
N THR A 266 21.79 -6.54 -1.33
CA THR A 266 21.63 -6.59 -2.80
C THR A 266 22.87 -6.13 -3.58
N LEU A 267 23.82 -5.46 -2.93
CA LEU A 267 25.00 -4.84 -3.57
C LEU A 267 24.67 -3.77 -4.64
N LEU A 268 23.43 -3.27 -4.65
CA LEU A 268 22.92 -2.38 -5.71
C LEU A 268 23.69 -1.07 -5.82
N CYS A 269 24.31 -0.56 -4.75
CA CYS A 269 25.13 0.65 -4.82
C CYS A 269 26.34 0.47 -5.75
N GLU A 270 26.97 -0.71 -5.74
CA GLU A 270 28.08 -1.01 -6.66
C GLU A 270 27.61 -1.06 -8.11
N ALA A 271 26.49 -1.75 -8.36
CA ALA A 271 25.91 -1.90 -9.70
C ALA A 271 25.53 -0.55 -10.33
N ILE A 272 24.92 0.34 -9.55
CA ILE A 272 24.56 1.70 -9.97
C ILE A 272 25.84 2.53 -10.20
N ALA A 273 26.81 2.46 -9.28
CA ALA A 273 28.05 3.23 -9.39
C ALA A 273 28.86 2.88 -10.64
N ARG A 274 28.97 1.57 -10.98
CA ARG A 274 29.66 1.11 -12.20
C ARG A 274 28.97 1.60 -13.47
N ARG A 275 27.63 1.73 -13.48
CA ARG A 275 26.85 2.26 -14.63
C ARG A 275 26.93 3.77 -14.79
N ILE A 276 27.08 4.51 -13.69
CA ILE A 276 27.28 5.97 -13.72
C ILE A 276 28.72 6.31 -14.10
N PHE A 277 29.69 5.54 -13.62
CA PHE A 277 31.11 5.73 -13.89
C PHE A 277 31.72 4.47 -14.53
N PRO A 278 31.42 4.16 -15.81
CA PRO A 278 31.98 3.00 -16.51
C PRO A 278 33.50 2.98 -16.47
N ARG A 279 34.13 1.81 -16.59
CA ARG A 279 35.59 1.70 -16.44
C ARG A 279 36.32 2.47 -17.55
N GLU A 280 35.70 2.58 -18.71
CA GLU A 280 36.16 3.29 -19.89
C GLU A 280 36.01 4.82 -19.76
N SER A 281 35.27 5.30 -18.76
CA SER A 281 34.99 6.73 -18.59
C SER A 281 36.17 7.55 -18.05
N SER A 282 37.23 6.91 -17.56
CA SER A 282 38.43 7.59 -17.07
C SER A 282 39.68 6.73 -17.22
N GLN A 283 40.77 7.34 -17.68
CA GLN A 283 42.08 6.70 -17.77
C GLN A 283 42.56 6.17 -16.42
N GLU A 284 42.16 6.80 -15.31
CA GLU A 284 42.50 6.36 -13.95
C GLU A 284 41.92 5.00 -13.59
N TYR A 285 40.84 4.56 -14.25
CA TYR A 285 40.15 3.31 -13.95
C TYR A 285 40.71 2.12 -14.71
N LEU A 286 41.31 2.36 -15.88
CA LEU A 286 41.88 1.33 -16.73
C LEU A 286 43.08 0.65 -16.05
N ASN A 287 43.87 1.42 -15.32
CA ASN A 287 45.14 0.97 -14.74
C ASN A 287 45.05 0.52 -13.27
N ILE A 288 43.84 0.42 -12.69
CA ILE A 288 43.65 -0.02 -11.30
C ILE A 288 42.96 -1.38 -11.23
N PRO A 289 43.25 -2.20 -10.19
CA PRO A 289 42.54 -3.45 -9.96
C PRO A 289 41.03 -3.23 -9.74
N ASP A 290 40.21 -4.20 -10.13
CA ASP A 290 38.73 -4.08 -10.10
C ASP A 290 38.19 -3.76 -8.69
N LYS A 291 38.82 -4.32 -7.64
CA LYS A 291 38.50 -4.00 -6.23
C LYS A 291 38.67 -2.51 -5.91
N HIS A 292 39.73 -1.88 -6.43
CA HIS A 292 39.98 -0.45 -6.25
C HIS A 292 39.04 0.40 -7.11
N TYR A 293 38.75 -0.04 -8.33
CA TYR A 293 37.75 0.61 -9.19
C TYR A 293 36.37 0.64 -8.52
N ALA A 294 35.87 -0.51 -8.06
CA ALA A 294 34.59 -0.63 -7.35
C ALA A 294 34.53 0.25 -6.08
N TYR A 295 35.62 0.34 -5.33
CA TYR A 295 35.71 1.25 -4.19
C TYR A 295 35.60 2.72 -4.61
N ARG A 296 36.38 3.15 -5.62
CA ARG A 296 36.41 4.53 -6.10
C ARG A 296 35.06 4.98 -6.63
N VAL A 297 34.41 4.18 -7.49
CA VAL A 297 33.12 4.58 -8.09
C VAL A 297 32.00 4.67 -7.06
N ARG A 298 32.00 3.82 -6.02
CA ARG A 298 31.03 3.91 -4.91
C ARG A 298 31.23 5.17 -4.07
N ASP A 299 32.48 5.58 -3.82
CA ASP A 299 32.75 6.84 -3.12
C ASP A 299 32.34 8.06 -3.97
N ARG A 300 32.63 8.03 -5.28
CA ARG A 300 32.20 9.08 -6.22
C ARG A 300 30.68 9.17 -6.31
N LEU A 301 29.96 8.06 -6.43
CA LEU A 301 28.49 8.04 -6.40
C LEU A 301 27.96 8.75 -5.15
N ARG A 302 28.54 8.48 -3.98
CA ARG A 302 28.14 9.17 -2.74
C ARG A 302 28.44 10.67 -2.81
N ARG A 303 29.67 11.06 -3.13
CA ARG A 303 30.18 12.44 -3.00
C ARG A 303 29.71 13.38 -4.12
N GLU A 304 29.75 12.91 -5.36
CA GLU A 304 29.52 13.72 -6.56
C GLU A 304 28.07 13.67 -7.04
N VAL A 305 27.29 12.66 -6.62
CA VAL A 305 25.90 12.47 -7.07
C VAL A 305 24.93 12.53 -5.90
N LEU A 306 24.98 11.59 -4.95
CA LEU A 306 23.94 11.47 -3.93
C LEU A 306 23.91 12.63 -2.93
N VAL A 307 25.07 13.08 -2.43
CA VAL A 307 25.16 14.21 -1.48
C VAL A 307 24.61 15.51 -2.10
N PRO A 308 25.07 15.98 -3.27
CA PRO A 308 24.57 17.23 -3.84
C PRO A 308 23.09 17.15 -4.23
N LEU A 309 22.63 16.03 -4.79
CA LEU A 309 21.20 15.85 -5.13
C LEU A 309 20.31 15.84 -3.88
N ARG A 310 20.69 15.11 -2.81
CA ARG A 310 19.92 15.09 -1.56
C ARG A 310 19.87 16.45 -0.87
N LYS A 311 20.92 17.26 -1.02
CA LYS A 311 20.92 18.66 -0.55
C LYS A 311 19.92 19.50 -1.34
N ALA A 312 19.92 19.41 -2.68
CA ALA A 312 18.98 20.13 -3.53
C ALA A 312 17.50 19.73 -3.31
N LEU A 313 17.27 18.46 -2.94
CA LEU A 313 15.94 17.95 -2.60
C LEU A 313 15.41 18.43 -1.24
N GLU A 314 16.25 19.04 -0.38
CA GLU A 314 15.90 19.51 0.96
C GLU A 314 15.19 18.46 1.83
N LEU A 315 15.72 17.23 1.81
CA LEU A 315 15.12 16.11 2.54
C LEU A 315 15.23 16.31 4.07
N PRO A 316 14.18 16.02 4.87
CA PRO A 316 14.21 16.17 6.32
C PRO A 316 15.40 15.46 6.98
N GLU A 317 15.74 14.27 6.47
CA GLU A 317 16.83 13.45 6.99
C GLU A 317 18.19 14.15 6.90
N VAL A 318 18.40 15.05 5.92
CA VAL A 318 19.65 15.82 5.77
C VAL A 318 19.82 16.80 6.93
N TYR A 319 18.76 17.55 7.25
CA TYR A 319 18.75 18.52 8.35
C TYR A 319 18.82 17.83 9.72
N MET A 320 18.01 16.78 9.93
CA MET A 320 17.98 16.05 11.20
C MET A 320 19.31 15.37 11.51
N CYS A 321 19.98 14.77 10.51
CA CYS A 321 21.30 14.15 10.72
C CYS A 321 22.39 15.17 11.03
N ALA A 322 22.25 16.41 10.53
CA ALA A 322 23.15 17.51 10.84
C ALA A 322 22.75 18.28 12.12
N CYS A 323 21.68 17.88 12.81
CA CYS A 323 21.08 18.60 13.93
C CYS A 323 20.68 20.06 13.61
N LYS A 324 20.40 20.37 12.34
CA LYS A 324 20.02 21.70 11.84
C LYS A 324 18.51 21.85 11.71
N PHE A 325 17.78 21.71 12.81
CA PHE A 325 16.32 21.74 12.79
C PHE A 325 15.78 23.12 12.40
N GLU A 326 16.49 24.18 12.81
CA GLU A 326 16.21 25.58 12.52
C GLU A 326 16.19 25.93 11.02
N GLU A 327 16.86 25.14 10.17
CA GLU A 327 16.90 25.31 8.71
C GLU A 327 15.84 24.44 7.99
N LEU A 328 15.12 23.56 8.68
CA LEU A 328 14.23 22.58 8.06
C LEU A 328 12.98 23.24 7.43
N PRO A 329 12.71 23.05 6.13
CA PRO A 329 11.55 23.65 5.45
C PRO A 329 10.28 22.81 5.62
N TYR A 330 9.51 23.03 6.69
CA TYR A 330 8.32 22.22 7.02
C TYR A 330 7.30 22.11 5.88
N ALA A 331 7.11 23.17 5.09
CA ALA A 331 6.19 23.17 3.94
C ALA A 331 6.57 22.16 2.84
N ARG A 332 7.84 21.74 2.76
CA ARG A 332 8.33 20.75 1.80
C ARG A 332 8.32 19.32 2.33
N VAL A 333 8.04 19.13 3.63
CA VAL A 333 8.05 17.81 4.26
C VAL A 333 6.86 17.00 3.76
N ALA A 334 7.14 15.86 3.13
CA ALA A 334 6.11 14.95 2.66
C ALA A 334 5.20 14.46 3.81
N SER A 335 3.93 14.19 3.50
CA SER A 335 2.89 13.84 4.47
C SER A 335 3.27 12.65 5.39
N VAL A 336 3.82 11.59 4.80
CA VAL A 336 4.30 10.40 5.52
C VAL A 336 5.50 10.72 6.42
N ALA A 337 6.40 11.60 5.96
CA ALA A 337 7.55 12.04 6.75
C ALA A 337 7.12 12.90 7.94
N MET A 338 6.13 13.79 7.75
CA MET A 338 5.55 14.59 8.83
C MET A 338 5.02 13.71 9.97
N ARG A 339 4.27 12.65 9.61
CA ARG A 339 3.78 11.67 10.59
C ARG A 339 4.91 10.89 11.25
N LYS A 340 5.85 10.36 10.46
CA LYS A 340 6.94 9.51 10.93
C LYS A 340 7.89 10.23 11.88
N TYR A 341 8.15 11.51 11.65
CA TYR A 341 9.10 12.31 12.42
C TYR A 341 8.43 13.27 13.40
N LYS A 342 7.11 13.20 13.58
CA LYS A 342 6.31 14.06 14.46
C LYS A 342 6.94 14.26 15.84
N GLU A 343 7.26 13.18 16.55
CA GLU A 343 7.86 13.24 17.88
C GLU A 343 9.24 13.92 17.88
N VAL A 344 10.03 13.70 16.83
CA VAL A 344 11.35 14.30 16.67
C VAL A 344 11.21 15.81 16.46
N PHE A 345 10.31 16.23 15.57
CA PHE A 345 10.03 17.64 15.32
C PHE A 345 9.48 18.34 16.57
N GLN A 346 8.53 17.71 17.27
CA GLN A 346 8.00 18.23 18.53
C GLN A 346 9.06 18.36 19.62
N LYS A 347 10.00 17.41 19.69
CA LYS A 347 11.08 17.44 20.69
C LYS A 347 12.13 18.51 20.40
N HIS A 348 12.47 18.71 19.13
CA HIS A 348 13.63 19.52 18.75
C HIS A 348 13.27 20.92 18.22
N ASP A 349 12.04 21.14 17.74
CA ASP A 349 11.65 22.39 17.08
C ASP A 349 10.14 22.69 17.24
N LYS A 350 9.64 22.52 18.47
CA LYS A 350 8.22 22.67 18.83
C LYS A 350 7.61 23.99 18.33
N HIS A 351 8.33 25.10 18.46
CA HIS A 351 7.82 26.42 18.14
C HIS A 351 7.55 26.58 16.64
N ARG A 352 8.52 26.28 15.77
CA ARG A 352 8.35 26.43 14.32
C ARG A 352 7.33 25.44 13.76
N VAL A 353 7.23 24.24 14.34
CA VAL A 353 6.16 23.28 14.02
C VAL A 353 4.78 23.88 14.32
N SER A 354 4.60 24.48 15.50
CA SER A 354 3.34 25.14 15.88
C SER A 354 3.02 26.31 14.94
N THR A 355 4.00 27.19 14.67
CA THR A 355 3.85 28.31 13.74
C THR A 355 3.46 27.82 12.35
N PHE A 356 4.11 26.78 11.84
CA PHE A 356 3.77 26.18 10.55
C PHE A 356 2.33 25.66 10.54
N PHE A 357 1.87 25.02 11.61
CA PHE A 357 0.48 24.57 11.70
C PHE A 357 -0.51 25.75 11.75
N ASP A 358 -0.17 26.87 12.41
CA ASP A 358 -0.97 28.10 12.41
C ASP A 358 -1.05 28.73 11.01
N GLU A 359 0.07 28.76 10.27
CA GLU A 359 0.12 29.18 8.87
C GLU A 359 -0.75 28.30 7.98
N VAL A 360 -0.75 26.99 8.19
CA VAL A 360 -1.64 26.07 7.45
C VAL A 360 -3.11 26.33 7.77
N ARG A 361 -3.47 26.55 9.04
CA ARG A 361 -4.86 26.86 9.44
C ARG A 361 -5.37 28.16 8.83
N THR A 362 -4.50 29.16 8.76
CA THR A 362 -4.83 30.49 8.23
C THR A 362 -4.71 30.58 6.70
N GLY A 363 -4.26 29.50 6.04
CA GLY A 363 -4.16 29.42 4.58
C GLY A 363 -2.86 29.99 3.97
N HIS A 364 -1.90 30.40 4.81
CA HIS A 364 -0.60 30.92 4.37
C HIS A 364 0.40 29.81 3.99
N ALA A 365 0.17 28.58 4.45
CA ALA A 365 0.96 27.40 4.09
C ALA A 365 0.07 26.22 3.68
N ARG A 366 0.67 25.22 3.04
CA ARG A 366 -0.03 23.99 2.64
C ARG A 366 0.60 22.77 3.31
N MET A 367 -0.26 21.90 3.84
CA MET A 367 0.13 20.59 4.37
C MET A 367 -0.06 19.52 3.28
N PRO A 368 0.99 18.78 2.90
CA PRO A 368 0.82 17.62 2.01
C PRO A 368 -0.07 16.55 2.68
N ALA A 369 -1.01 15.98 1.93
CA ALA A 369 -1.93 14.93 2.40
C ALA A 369 -2.10 13.74 1.43
N ASP A 370 -1.50 13.79 0.24
CA ASP A 370 -1.77 12.80 -0.81
C ASP A 370 -1.27 11.40 -0.45
N GLY A 371 -0.12 11.32 0.21
CA GLY A 371 0.51 10.05 0.59
C GLY A 371 0.00 9.39 1.87
N VAL A 372 -0.99 9.98 2.58
CA VAL A 372 -1.58 9.40 3.80
C VAL A 372 -2.97 8.84 3.51
N LEU A 373 -3.30 7.71 4.15
CA LEU A 373 -4.60 7.06 4.04
C LEU A 373 -5.54 7.52 5.18
N PRO A 374 -6.87 7.59 4.94
CA PRO A 374 -7.85 8.04 5.94
C PRO A 374 -7.72 7.34 7.30
N HIS A 375 -7.63 6.00 7.28
CA HIS A 375 -7.55 5.19 8.50
C HIS A 375 -6.28 5.47 9.31
N GLU A 376 -5.15 5.77 8.65
CA GLU A 376 -3.90 6.09 9.34
C GLU A 376 -3.95 7.43 10.06
N LEU A 377 -4.75 8.39 9.56
CA LEU A 377 -4.93 9.70 10.21
C LEU A 377 -5.81 9.59 11.45
N ILE A 378 -6.89 8.82 11.36
CA ILE A 378 -7.84 8.74 12.47
C ILE A 378 -7.42 7.72 13.52
N ALA A 379 -6.57 6.74 13.21
CA ALA A 379 -6.10 5.74 14.18
C ALA A 379 -5.46 6.38 15.43
N ALA A 380 -4.77 7.52 15.29
CA ALA A 380 -4.26 8.29 16.44
C ALA A 380 -5.39 8.95 17.25
N ALA A 381 -6.40 9.51 16.56
CA ALA A 381 -7.57 10.11 17.21
C ALA A 381 -8.43 9.06 17.95
N LEU A 382 -8.50 7.83 17.43
CA LEU A 382 -9.14 6.68 18.10
C LEU A 382 -8.46 6.31 19.43
N LYS A 383 -7.13 6.51 19.52
CA LYS A 383 -6.37 6.34 20.77
C LYS A 383 -6.55 7.50 21.76
N GLY A 384 -7.39 8.48 21.43
CA GLY A 384 -7.69 9.64 22.29
C GLY A 384 -6.70 10.79 22.19
N GLU A 385 -5.69 10.68 21.32
CA GLU A 385 -4.69 11.72 21.09
C GLU A 385 -5.25 12.83 20.18
N HIS A 386 -5.02 14.10 20.53
CA HIS A 386 -5.22 15.18 19.59
C HIS A 386 -3.96 15.33 18.73
N ASP A 387 -4.03 14.89 17.48
CA ASP A 387 -2.96 15.06 16.51
C ASP A 387 -3.30 16.18 15.52
N GLU A 388 -2.66 17.33 15.73
CA GLU A 388 -2.84 18.51 14.91
C GLU A 388 -2.37 18.31 13.46
N ALA A 389 -1.30 17.53 13.24
CA ALA A 389 -0.88 17.20 11.89
C ALA A 389 -1.95 16.34 11.19
N ALA A 390 -2.53 15.37 11.91
CA ALA A 390 -3.59 14.52 11.36
C ALA A 390 -4.87 15.32 11.05
N GLU A 391 -5.26 16.25 11.93
CA GLU A 391 -6.39 17.17 11.72
C GLU A 391 -6.21 18.00 10.45
N LEU A 392 -5.04 18.61 10.27
CA LEU A 392 -4.75 19.44 9.08
C LEU A 392 -4.65 18.60 7.81
N GLN A 393 -4.06 17.41 7.88
CA GLN A 393 -4.01 16.47 6.76
C GLN A 393 -5.40 15.97 6.36
N TRP A 394 -6.29 15.71 7.34
CA TRP A 394 -7.67 15.32 7.08
C TRP A 394 -8.45 16.45 6.40
N ARG A 395 -8.39 17.67 6.96
CA ARG A 395 -9.06 18.84 6.35
C ARG A 395 -8.60 19.06 4.92
N ARG A 396 -7.29 18.95 4.66
CA ARG A 396 -6.74 19.06 3.30
C ARG A 396 -7.25 17.93 2.40
N MET A 397 -7.30 16.71 2.89
CA MET A 397 -7.78 15.54 2.16
C MET A 397 -9.24 15.72 1.72
N VAL A 398 -10.12 16.06 2.67
CA VAL A 398 -11.54 16.33 2.39
C VAL A 398 -11.69 17.50 1.41
N ALA A 399 -10.96 18.61 1.62
CA ALA A 399 -11.02 19.76 0.75
C ALA A 399 -10.54 19.47 -0.68
N SER A 400 -9.50 18.64 -0.85
CA SER A 400 -9.00 18.24 -2.17
C SER A 400 -10.04 17.42 -2.93
N LEU A 401 -10.64 16.41 -2.29
CA LEU A 401 -11.67 15.59 -2.91
C LEU A 401 -12.94 16.40 -3.21
N ALA A 402 -13.35 17.27 -2.27
CA ALA A 402 -14.50 18.15 -2.46
C ALA A 402 -14.33 19.18 -3.59
N ALA A 403 -13.09 19.48 -3.98
CA ALA A 403 -12.77 20.35 -5.13
C ALA A 403 -12.82 19.60 -6.47
N GLU A 404 -12.68 18.27 -6.45
CA GLU A 404 -12.84 17.40 -7.62
C GLU A 404 -14.31 17.03 -7.87
N GLY A 405 -15.12 17.02 -6.82
CA GLY A 405 -16.56 16.82 -6.91
C GLY A 405 -17.19 16.56 -5.55
N ARG A 406 -18.52 16.44 -5.50
CA ARG A 406 -19.28 16.10 -4.29
C ARG A 406 -20.09 14.83 -4.49
N LEU A 407 -20.50 14.21 -3.38
CA LEU A 407 -21.39 13.05 -3.41
C LEU A 407 -22.86 13.52 -3.30
N ALA A 408 -23.60 13.43 -4.40
CA ALA A 408 -25.00 13.84 -4.46
C ALA A 408 -25.90 12.76 -3.84
N ASN A 409 -26.63 13.12 -2.78
CA ASN A 409 -27.54 12.24 -2.04
C ASN A 409 -26.95 10.88 -1.65
N CYS A 410 -25.73 10.86 -1.10
CA CYS A 410 -25.08 9.64 -0.66
C CYS A 410 -25.09 9.48 0.85
N ILE A 411 -25.14 8.24 1.33
CA ILE A 411 -25.00 7.92 2.75
C ILE A 411 -24.04 6.75 2.96
N ALA A 412 -23.24 6.85 4.02
CA ALA A 412 -22.38 5.75 4.47
C ALA A 412 -23.09 4.90 5.53
N VAL A 413 -22.87 3.60 5.43
CA VAL A 413 -23.35 2.56 6.34
C VAL A 413 -22.13 1.79 6.81
N CYS A 414 -21.81 1.89 8.10
CA CYS A 414 -20.58 1.34 8.67
C CYS A 414 -20.87 0.21 9.64
N GLY A 415 -20.33 -0.98 9.43
CA GLY A 415 -20.31 -1.99 10.48
C GLY A 415 -19.43 -3.18 10.13
N LEU A 416 -18.89 -3.79 11.17
CA LEU A 416 -17.94 -4.89 11.09
C LEU A 416 -18.38 -5.95 12.08
N SER A 417 -18.16 -7.20 11.74
CA SER A 417 -18.44 -8.33 12.61
C SER A 417 -17.14 -8.90 13.19
N GLY A 418 -17.27 -9.68 14.27
CA GLY A 418 -16.20 -10.52 14.81
C GLY A 418 -14.89 -9.77 15.13
N ALA A 419 -13.75 -10.38 14.78
CA ALA A 419 -12.44 -9.84 15.09
C ALA A 419 -12.12 -8.53 14.33
N ALA A 420 -12.72 -8.31 13.16
CA ALA A 420 -12.52 -7.09 12.36
C ALA A 420 -13.10 -5.84 13.05
N ALA A 421 -14.06 -6.02 13.97
CA ALA A 421 -14.67 -4.94 14.74
C ALA A 421 -13.80 -4.41 15.89
N ALA A 422 -12.72 -5.13 16.26
CA ALA A 422 -11.85 -4.70 17.36
C ALA A 422 -11.22 -3.33 17.06
N ALA A 423 -11.23 -2.44 18.06
CA ALA A 423 -10.89 -1.02 17.90
C ALA A 423 -9.44 -0.75 17.49
N ASP A 424 -8.55 -1.73 17.69
CA ASP A 424 -7.15 -1.69 17.30
C ASP A 424 -6.89 -2.21 15.88
N GLN A 425 -7.90 -2.78 15.22
CA GLN A 425 -7.75 -3.33 13.87
C GLN A 425 -7.82 -2.25 12.78
N PRO A 426 -6.96 -2.33 11.74
CA PRO A 426 -7.01 -1.41 10.60
C PRO A 426 -8.37 -1.36 9.90
N ALA A 427 -9.09 -2.48 9.84
CA ALA A 427 -10.42 -2.59 9.26
C ALA A 427 -11.43 -1.67 9.96
N SER A 428 -11.44 -1.66 11.31
CA SER A 428 -12.29 -0.80 12.13
C SER A 428 -12.00 0.68 11.90
N ALA A 429 -10.71 1.05 11.96
CA ALA A 429 -10.29 2.40 11.62
C ALA A 429 -10.66 2.78 10.17
N ALA A 430 -10.60 1.85 9.22
CA ALA A 430 -10.97 2.11 7.83
C ALA A 430 -12.47 2.33 7.64
N ALA A 431 -13.32 1.50 8.23
CA ALA A 431 -14.78 1.68 8.17
C ALA A 431 -15.21 3.04 8.74
N VAL A 432 -14.68 3.42 9.91
CA VAL A 432 -14.97 4.72 10.53
C VAL A 432 -14.44 5.87 9.66
N ALA A 433 -13.20 5.77 9.17
CA ALA A 433 -12.58 6.82 8.38
C ALA A 433 -13.31 7.04 7.05
N LEU A 434 -13.57 5.98 6.29
CA LEU A 434 -14.28 6.08 5.02
C LEU A 434 -15.71 6.55 5.24
N GLY A 435 -16.38 6.11 6.32
CA GLY A 435 -17.71 6.56 6.67
C GLY A 435 -17.76 8.06 6.95
N LEU A 436 -16.82 8.56 7.75
CA LEU A 436 -16.69 9.99 8.02
C LEU A 436 -16.36 10.77 6.74
N LEU A 437 -15.45 10.26 5.90
CA LEU A 437 -15.06 10.90 4.65
C LEU A 437 -16.24 11.05 3.69
N ILE A 438 -16.99 9.97 3.46
CA ILE A 438 -18.20 9.97 2.63
C ILE A 438 -19.22 10.94 3.22
N SER A 439 -19.43 10.91 4.53
CA SER A 439 -20.36 11.80 5.22
C SER A 439 -20.03 13.29 5.05
N GLU A 440 -18.74 13.66 5.06
CA GLU A 440 -18.28 15.04 4.85
C GLU A 440 -18.34 15.46 3.38
N LEU A 441 -18.17 14.52 2.43
CA LEU A 441 -18.26 14.76 0.99
C LEU A 441 -19.71 14.77 0.46
N SER A 442 -20.63 14.15 1.19
CA SER A 442 -22.06 14.16 0.90
C SER A 442 -22.65 15.57 0.96
N GLN A 443 -23.56 15.85 0.03
CA GLN A 443 -24.35 17.08 0.02
C GLN A 443 -25.54 17.00 0.98
N ASP A 444 -26.11 18.15 1.32
CA ASP A 444 -27.37 18.22 2.06
C ASP A 444 -28.48 17.50 1.27
N PRO A 445 -29.39 16.76 1.93
CA PRO A 445 -29.66 16.75 3.38
C PRO A 445 -28.91 15.65 4.15
N TRP A 446 -28.12 14.82 3.45
CA TRP A 446 -27.45 13.64 4.00
C TRP A 446 -26.04 13.93 4.54
N LYS A 447 -25.51 15.12 4.25
CA LYS A 447 -24.25 15.62 4.80
C LYS A 447 -24.16 15.46 6.32
N GLY A 448 -23.01 14.96 6.78
CA GLY A 448 -22.73 14.78 8.21
C GLY A 448 -23.60 13.71 8.86
N ARG A 449 -24.13 12.74 8.09
CA ARG A 449 -24.84 11.57 8.61
C ARG A 449 -24.16 10.26 8.24
N VAL A 450 -24.24 9.28 9.12
CA VAL A 450 -23.74 7.90 8.95
C VAL A 450 -24.73 6.95 9.61
N ILE A 451 -24.97 5.78 9.02
CA ILE A 451 -25.77 4.71 9.64
C ILE A 451 -24.83 3.64 10.19
N THR A 452 -25.07 3.11 11.39
CA THR A 452 -24.38 1.91 11.84
C THR A 452 -25.01 0.65 11.27
N PHE A 453 -24.18 -0.31 10.87
CA PHE A 453 -24.61 -1.58 10.31
C PHE A 453 -24.62 -2.65 11.40
N ASP A 454 -25.50 -2.49 12.38
CA ASP A 454 -25.83 -3.41 13.50
C ASP A 454 -27.34 -3.72 13.47
N GLU A 455 -27.88 -4.46 14.44
CA GLU A 455 -29.33 -4.76 14.55
C GLU A 455 -30.24 -3.51 14.61
N THR A 456 -29.73 -2.37 15.09
CA THR A 456 -30.52 -1.16 15.36
C THR A 456 -30.56 -0.18 14.19
N GLN A 457 -29.59 -0.28 13.27
CA GLN A 457 -29.42 0.60 12.11
C GLN A 457 -29.57 2.09 12.46
N GLN A 458 -28.89 2.55 13.51
CA GLN A 458 -29.04 3.91 13.99
C GLN A 458 -28.42 4.92 13.03
N LEU A 459 -29.16 6.00 12.78
CA LEU A 459 -28.66 7.17 12.04
C LEU A 459 -27.95 8.11 13.01
N HIS A 460 -26.65 8.27 12.85
CA HIS A 460 -25.83 9.18 13.62
C HIS A 460 -25.60 10.47 12.85
N LYS A 461 -25.67 11.60 13.57
CA LYS A 461 -25.21 12.90 13.08
C LYS A 461 -23.79 13.13 13.57
N VAL A 462 -22.87 13.37 12.64
CA VAL A 462 -21.49 13.72 12.93
C VAL A 462 -21.46 15.15 13.46
N LEU A 463 -21.00 15.32 14.70
CA LEU A 463 -20.92 16.60 15.40
C LEU A 463 -19.49 16.82 15.89
N GLY A 464 -18.98 18.04 15.80
CA GLY A 464 -17.67 18.40 16.33
C GLY A 464 -16.87 19.34 15.43
N ALA A 465 -15.97 20.11 16.05
CA ALA A 465 -15.08 21.05 15.36
C ALA A 465 -13.74 20.40 14.92
N ASN A 466 -13.39 19.26 15.52
CA ASN A 466 -12.18 18.49 15.24
C ASN A 466 -12.47 17.00 15.07
N LEU A 467 -11.51 16.25 14.52
CA LEU A 467 -11.59 14.80 14.30
C LEU A 467 -11.97 14.04 15.57
N LYS A 468 -11.35 14.37 16.71
CA LYS A 468 -11.61 13.67 17.98
C LYS A 468 -13.09 13.78 18.39
N GLU A 469 -13.68 14.96 18.26
CA GLU A 469 -15.11 15.18 18.55
C GLU A 469 -16.01 14.47 17.55
N LYS A 470 -15.70 14.58 16.24
CA LYS A 470 -16.46 13.93 15.16
C LYS A 470 -16.48 12.41 15.28
N LEU A 471 -15.36 11.82 15.70
CA LEU A 471 -15.17 10.37 15.78
C LEU A 471 -15.77 9.77 17.06
N ARG A 472 -15.75 10.48 18.19
CA ARG A 472 -16.23 9.97 19.48
C ARG A 472 -17.61 9.26 19.41
N PRO A 473 -18.67 9.86 18.82
CA PRO A 473 -19.96 9.18 18.75
C PRO A 473 -19.95 7.96 17.82
N LEU A 474 -19.23 8.01 16.70
CA LEU A 474 -19.14 6.89 15.75
C LEU A 474 -18.41 5.70 16.36
N VAL A 475 -17.32 5.95 17.08
CA VAL A 475 -16.53 4.92 17.77
C VAL A 475 -17.32 4.29 18.89
N ALA A 476 -18.03 5.09 19.69
CA ALA A 476 -18.88 4.58 20.74
C ALA A 476 -20.00 3.68 20.18
N ALA A 477 -20.63 4.10 19.08
CA ALA A 477 -21.67 3.31 18.41
C ALA A 477 -21.12 2.01 17.83
N MET A 478 -19.95 2.03 17.19
CA MET A 478 -19.31 0.83 16.65
C MET A 478 -18.72 -0.10 17.73
N ALA A 479 -18.40 0.41 18.92
CA ALA A 479 -17.96 -0.44 20.04
C ALA A 479 -19.14 -1.15 20.72
N ALA A 480 -20.34 -0.58 20.66
CA ALA A 480 -21.57 -1.16 21.21
C ALA A 480 -22.28 -2.11 20.22
N HIS A 481 -21.57 -2.53 19.17
CA HIS A 481 -22.11 -3.24 18.03
C HIS A 481 -22.62 -4.64 18.40
N ASN A 482 -23.88 -4.90 18.04
CA ASN A 482 -24.52 -6.21 18.15
C ASN A 482 -24.66 -6.83 16.75
N LYS A 483 -24.37 -8.14 16.65
CA LYS A 483 -24.54 -8.96 15.44
C LYS A 483 -26.00 -8.97 14.98
N GLY A 484 -26.26 -9.11 13.68
CA GLY A 484 -27.63 -9.26 13.13
C GLY A 484 -28.08 -8.12 12.20
N ALA A 485 -27.13 -7.36 11.65
CA ALA A 485 -27.41 -6.31 10.66
C ALA A 485 -27.81 -6.90 9.31
N ASN A 486 -28.96 -6.46 8.77
CA ASN A 486 -29.39 -6.84 7.43
C ASN A 486 -29.65 -5.59 6.57
N LEU A 487 -29.43 -5.72 5.26
CA LEU A 487 -29.62 -4.60 4.33
C LEU A 487 -31.08 -4.14 4.26
N GLN A 488 -32.07 -5.04 4.36
CA GLN A 488 -33.49 -4.65 4.39
C GLN A 488 -33.78 -3.62 5.48
N GLY A 489 -33.20 -3.79 6.67
CA GLY A 489 -33.34 -2.88 7.81
C GLY A 489 -32.77 -1.51 7.51
N VAL A 490 -31.57 -1.44 6.92
CA VAL A 490 -30.95 -0.17 6.48
C VAL A 490 -31.84 0.56 5.48
N PHE A 491 -32.30 -0.12 4.43
CA PHE A 491 -33.14 0.49 3.40
C PHE A 491 -34.51 0.89 3.95
N SER A 492 -35.12 0.06 4.80
CA SER A 492 -36.38 0.37 5.47
C SER A 492 -36.22 1.60 6.38
N LYS A 493 -35.08 1.75 7.06
CA LYS A 493 -34.78 2.92 7.89
C LYS A 493 -34.63 4.19 7.05
N ILE A 494 -33.91 4.13 5.93
CA ILE A 494 -33.78 5.23 4.99
C ILE A 494 -35.15 5.66 4.47
N LEU A 495 -35.98 4.69 4.05
CA LEU A 495 -37.33 4.93 3.57
C LEU A 495 -38.22 5.55 4.64
N GLN A 496 -38.20 5.00 5.86
CA GLN A 496 -38.95 5.54 7.00
C GLN A 496 -38.58 7.01 7.25
N LEU A 497 -37.29 7.34 7.25
CA LEU A 497 -36.80 8.71 7.45
C LEU A 497 -37.23 9.64 6.31
N ALA A 498 -37.21 9.16 5.06
CA ALA A 498 -37.66 9.93 3.91
C ALA A 498 -39.16 10.24 3.97
N VAL A 499 -40.00 9.24 4.26
CA VAL A 499 -41.45 9.39 4.36
C VAL A 499 -41.83 10.28 5.55
N SER A 500 -41.32 9.98 6.74
CA SER A 500 -41.62 10.76 7.96
C SER A 500 -41.09 12.19 7.92
N GLY A 501 -39.99 12.42 7.20
CA GLY A 501 -39.40 13.74 6.99
C GLY A 501 -40.02 14.52 5.83
N GLY A 502 -40.99 13.97 5.10
CA GLY A 502 -41.57 14.61 3.92
C GLY A 502 -40.52 14.92 2.84
N LEU A 503 -39.54 14.04 2.67
CA LEU A 503 -38.40 14.27 1.79
C LEU A 503 -38.86 14.34 0.34
N ARG A 504 -38.42 15.38 -0.38
CA ARG A 504 -38.66 15.48 -1.81
C ARG A 504 -37.99 14.32 -2.55
N LYS A 505 -38.63 13.80 -3.60
CA LYS A 505 -38.16 12.64 -4.36
C LYS A 505 -36.76 12.81 -4.93
N ASP A 506 -36.43 14.02 -5.39
CA ASP A 506 -35.11 14.41 -5.92
C ASP A 506 -34.00 14.45 -4.85
N MET A 507 -34.37 14.48 -3.56
CA MET A 507 -33.45 14.50 -2.42
C MET A 507 -33.26 13.11 -1.78
N MET A 508 -33.95 12.08 -2.31
CA MET A 508 -33.80 10.72 -1.84
C MET A 508 -32.37 10.21 -2.02
N VAL A 509 -31.92 9.34 -1.12
CA VAL A 509 -30.59 8.71 -1.22
C VAL A 509 -30.46 8.08 -2.60
N LYS A 510 -29.47 8.50 -3.38
CA LYS A 510 -29.12 7.91 -4.67
C LYS A 510 -28.21 6.70 -4.50
N ARG A 511 -27.31 6.74 -3.50
CA ARG A 511 -26.28 5.70 -3.32
C ARG A 511 -25.98 5.44 -1.85
N VAL A 512 -25.96 4.16 -1.48
CA VAL A 512 -25.61 3.67 -0.15
C VAL A 512 -24.24 3.00 -0.21
N PHE A 513 -23.31 3.48 0.60
CA PHE A 513 -21.97 2.89 0.74
C PHE A 513 -21.95 1.97 1.95
N VAL A 514 -21.89 0.66 1.70
CA VAL A 514 -21.86 -0.37 2.74
C VAL A 514 -20.39 -0.70 3.03
N LEU A 515 -19.85 -0.11 4.08
CA LEU A 515 -18.48 -0.30 4.55
C LEU A 515 -18.48 -1.43 5.58
N SER A 516 -18.18 -2.66 5.14
CA SER A 516 -18.18 -3.84 6.02
C SER A 516 -17.12 -4.87 5.64
N ASP A 517 -17.03 -5.91 6.44
CA ASP A 517 -16.23 -7.12 6.20
C ASP A 517 -16.94 -8.11 5.25
N MET A 518 -18.10 -7.72 4.70
CA MET A 518 -18.99 -8.52 3.85
C MET A 518 -19.54 -9.78 4.53
N ASP A 519 -19.45 -9.87 5.87
CA ASP A 519 -20.03 -10.96 6.65
C ASP A 519 -21.42 -10.56 7.17
N PHE A 520 -22.44 -10.72 6.33
CA PHE A 520 -23.80 -10.32 6.64
C PHE A 520 -24.51 -11.37 7.52
N ASP A 521 -24.52 -11.16 8.83
CA ASP A 521 -25.27 -11.95 9.82
C ASP A 521 -26.79 -11.73 9.63
N GLY A 522 -27.53 -12.75 9.17
CA GLY A 522 -29.01 -12.73 9.15
C GLY A 522 -29.66 -12.92 7.78
N TRP A 523 -28.88 -13.11 6.72
CA TRP A 523 -29.42 -13.59 5.45
C TRP A 523 -29.59 -15.11 5.48
N THR A 524 -30.84 -15.57 5.50
CA THR A 524 -31.21 -16.98 5.45
C THR A 524 -32.02 -17.26 4.17
N GLY A 525 -31.42 -18.03 3.25
CA GLY A 525 -32.11 -18.68 2.13
C GLY A 525 -32.40 -17.87 0.86
N ALA A 526 -32.12 -16.56 0.76
CA ALA A 526 -32.47 -15.73 -0.40
C ALA A 526 -31.25 -15.18 -1.15
N THR A 527 -31.32 -15.04 -2.49
CA THR A 527 -30.25 -14.40 -3.29
C THR A 527 -30.40 -12.87 -3.27
N TRP A 528 -29.33 -12.13 -3.64
CA TRP A 528 -29.38 -10.65 -3.78
C TRP A 528 -30.58 -10.20 -4.59
N LYS A 529 -30.88 -10.91 -5.67
CA LYS A 529 -32.00 -10.60 -6.56
C LYS A 529 -33.34 -10.58 -5.81
N THR A 530 -33.59 -11.55 -4.95
CA THR A 530 -34.83 -11.65 -4.18
C THR A 530 -34.92 -10.57 -3.11
N GLU A 531 -33.84 -10.37 -2.36
CA GLU A 531 -33.76 -9.32 -1.32
C GLU A 531 -33.92 -7.92 -1.93
N HIS A 532 -33.17 -7.64 -2.99
CA HIS A 532 -33.23 -6.38 -3.71
C HIS A 532 -34.61 -6.12 -4.29
N GLN A 533 -35.30 -7.14 -4.81
CA GLN A 533 -36.69 -6.99 -5.28
C GLN A 533 -37.62 -6.54 -4.15
N GLY A 534 -37.53 -7.15 -2.97
CA GLY A 534 -38.33 -6.74 -1.81
C GLY A 534 -38.06 -5.30 -1.36
N ILE A 535 -36.83 -4.82 -1.52
CA ILE A 535 -36.48 -3.41 -1.28
C ILE A 535 -37.11 -2.52 -2.37
N CYS A 536 -37.01 -2.91 -3.64
CA CYS A 536 -37.60 -2.18 -4.76
C CYS A 536 -39.10 -1.98 -4.58
N ASP A 537 -39.82 -3.04 -4.21
CA ASP A 537 -41.27 -3.02 -4.04
C ASP A 537 -41.68 -2.03 -2.93
N LYS A 538 -40.96 -2.02 -1.79
CA LYS A 538 -41.21 -1.08 -0.69
C LYS A 538 -40.98 0.38 -1.09
N PHE A 539 -39.90 0.65 -1.82
CA PHE A 539 -39.58 2.01 -2.26
C PHE A 539 -40.57 2.51 -3.31
N ALA A 540 -40.95 1.64 -4.25
CA ALA A 540 -41.93 1.95 -5.28
C ALA A 540 -43.31 2.26 -4.68
N ALA A 541 -43.72 1.55 -3.63
CA ALA A 541 -44.98 1.80 -2.92
C ALA A 541 -45.07 3.22 -2.33
N GLU A 542 -43.95 3.78 -1.87
CA GLU A 542 -43.84 5.15 -1.36
C GLU A 542 -43.49 6.17 -2.47
N GLY A 543 -43.38 5.73 -3.72
CA GLY A 543 -43.09 6.56 -4.88
C GLY A 543 -41.65 7.09 -4.95
N PHE A 544 -40.70 6.40 -4.30
CA PHE A 544 -39.27 6.68 -4.34
C PHE A 544 -38.53 5.69 -5.24
N THR A 545 -37.38 6.11 -5.77
CA THR A 545 -36.45 5.22 -6.48
C THR A 545 -35.51 4.56 -5.48
N VAL A 546 -35.23 3.27 -5.68
CA VAL A 546 -34.29 2.53 -4.83
C VAL A 546 -32.85 3.08 -5.00
N PRO A 547 -32.10 3.30 -3.91
CA PRO A 547 -30.71 3.66 -3.99
C PRO A 547 -29.84 2.56 -4.60
N GLN A 548 -28.83 2.95 -5.38
CA GLN A 548 -27.74 2.07 -5.79
C GLN A 548 -26.87 1.68 -4.58
N VAL A 549 -26.16 0.55 -4.66
CA VAL A 549 -25.36 0.02 -3.54
C VAL A 549 -23.89 -0.12 -3.90
N VAL A 550 -23.02 0.47 -3.11
CA VAL A 550 -21.58 0.25 -3.18
C VAL A 550 -21.19 -0.66 -2.01
N PHE A 551 -20.90 -1.91 -2.31
CA PHE A 551 -20.30 -2.82 -1.35
C PHE A 551 -18.81 -2.51 -1.27
N TRP A 552 -18.37 -2.07 -0.10
CA TRP A 552 -16.99 -1.70 0.14
C TRP A 552 -16.38 -2.62 1.18
N ASN A 553 -15.63 -3.62 0.73
CA ASN A 553 -14.99 -4.58 1.62
C ASN A 553 -13.77 -3.95 2.32
N VAL A 554 -13.82 -3.89 3.65
CA VAL A 554 -12.76 -3.37 4.50
C VAL A 554 -12.23 -4.40 5.51
N GLY A 555 -12.68 -5.65 5.49
CA GLY A 555 -12.47 -6.56 6.64
C GLY A 555 -12.12 -8.01 6.35
N THR A 556 -12.26 -8.53 5.13
CA THR A 556 -12.01 -9.97 4.88
C THR A 556 -11.26 -10.23 3.57
N SER A 557 -10.34 -11.19 3.62
CA SER A 557 -9.62 -11.72 2.44
C SER A 557 -10.35 -12.83 1.72
N LYS A 558 -11.33 -13.45 2.37
CA LYS A 558 -12.25 -14.44 1.79
C LYS A 558 -13.67 -13.92 1.85
N ALA A 559 -13.84 -12.65 1.52
CA ALA A 559 -15.16 -12.06 1.36
C ALA A 559 -15.92 -12.85 0.32
N SER A 560 -17.10 -13.29 0.72
CA SER A 560 -18.05 -13.85 -0.22
C SER A 560 -18.63 -12.71 -1.08
N MET A 561 -18.88 -12.94 -2.37
CA MET A 561 -19.27 -11.89 -3.32
C MET A 561 -20.76 -11.56 -3.18
N PRO A 562 -21.15 -10.33 -2.81
CA PRO A 562 -22.57 -9.99 -2.66
C PRO A 562 -23.36 -10.04 -3.97
N VAL A 563 -22.67 -9.74 -5.09
CA VAL A 563 -23.27 -9.61 -6.43
C VAL A 563 -22.32 -10.11 -7.52
N VAL A 564 -22.87 -10.41 -8.69
CA VAL A 564 -22.11 -10.80 -9.89
C VAL A 564 -21.57 -9.58 -10.63
N ALA A 565 -20.58 -9.79 -11.52
CA ALA A 565 -19.84 -8.73 -12.19
C ALA A 565 -20.70 -7.78 -13.05
N ALA A 566 -21.80 -8.30 -13.59
CA ALA A 566 -22.75 -7.57 -14.43
C ALA A 566 -23.97 -7.02 -13.67
N GLN A 567 -24.00 -7.10 -12.34
CA GLN A 567 -25.15 -6.64 -11.56
C GLN A 567 -25.31 -5.12 -11.66
N GLU A 568 -26.39 -4.69 -12.32
CA GLU A 568 -26.78 -3.28 -12.38
C GLU A 568 -27.22 -2.74 -11.02
N GLY A 569 -26.92 -1.47 -10.79
CA GLY A 569 -27.22 -0.75 -9.56
C GLY A 569 -26.31 -1.11 -8.39
N ALA A 570 -25.23 -1.87 -8.64
CA ALA A 570 -24.29 -2.30 -7.61
C ALA A 570 -22.83 -2.05 -8.02
N ALA A 571 -21.97 -1.80 -7.03
CA ALA A 571 -20.53 -1.73 -7.21
C ALA A 571 -19.81 -2.55 -6.14
N LEU A 572 -18.67 -3.11 -6.50
CA LEU A 572 -17.77 -3.84 -5.60
C LEU A 572 -16.44 -3.09 -5.52
N VAL A 573 -16.07 -2.64 -4.34
CA VAL A 573 -14.82 -1.92 -4.07
C VAL A 573 -14.19 -2.46 -2.80
N SER A 574 -12.87 -2.36 -2.64
CA SER A 574 -12.23 -2.79 -1.40
C SER A 574 -10.96 -2.05 -1.03
N GLY A 575 -10.58 -2.20 0.24
CA GLY A 575 -9.40 -1.59 0.83
C GLY A 575 -9.68 -0.21 1.44
N TYR A 576 -8.63 0.54 1.76
CA TYR A 576 -8.72 1.70 2.67
C TYR A 576 -8.42 3.04 2.01
N SER A 577 -8.39 3.06 0.67
CA SER A 577 -7.94 4.22 -0.10
C SER A 577 -9.05 5.23 -0.30
N LYS A 578 -8.75 6.49 0.03
CA LYS A 578 -9.58 7.65 -0.32
C LYS A 578 -9.77 7.81 -1.84
N ASN A 579 -8.81 7.33 -2.64
CA ASN A 579 -8.81 7.54 -4.09
C ASN A 579 -9.99 6.83 -4.75
N LEU A 580 -10.46 5.73 -4.18
CA LEU A 580 -11.61 4.98 -4.66
C LEU A 580 -12.93 5.75 -4.50
N VAL A 581 -13.00 6.74 -3.61
CA VAL A 581 -14.17 7.63 -3.49
C VAL A 581 -14.35 8.47 -4.75
N ARG A 582 -13.25 8.77 -5.49
CA ARG A 582 -13.28 9.56 -6.73
C ARG A 582 -14.15 8.93 -7.81
N LEU A 583 -14.22 7.60 -7.87
CA LEU A 583 -15.06 6.84 -8.81
C LEU A 583 -16.55 7.17 -8.67
N PHE A 584 -16.95 7.78 -7.55
CA PHE A 584 -18.34 8.08 -7.23
C PHE A 584 -18.64 9.58 -7.13
N LEU A 585 -17.63 10.44 -7.26
CA LEU A 585 -17.82 11.90 -7.26
C LEU A 585 -18.52 12.30 -8.56
N GLU A 586 -19.69 12.91 -8.45
CA GLU A 586 -20.50 13.38 -9.59
C GLU A 586 -20.86 12.29 -10.64
N ALA A 587 -20.67 11.01 -10.30
CA ALA A 587 -20.95 9.89 -11.18
C ALA A 587 -22.43 9.48 -11.11
N ASP A 588 -23.19 9.82 -12.15
CA ASP A 588 -24.56 9.37 -12.42
C ASP A 588 -24.63 8.24 -13.49
N GLY A 589 -23.48 7.67 -13.88
CA GLY A 589 -23.38 6.60 -14.90
C GLY A 589 -23.86 5.21 -14.45
N GLU A 590 -23.78 4.25 -15.38
CA GLU A 590 -24.08 2.84 -15.10
C GLU A 590 -23.19 2.30 -13.98
N LEU A 591 -23.83 1.75 -12.94
CA LEU A 591 -23.13 1.17 -11.80
C LEU A 591 -23.18 -0.34 -11.88
N THR A 592 -22.10 -0.94 -12.40
CA THR A 592 -21.84 -2.38 -12.33
C THR A 592 -20.45 -2.64 -11.75
N PRO A 593 -20.20 -3.79 -11.09
CA PRO A 593 -18.87 -4.11 -10.57
C PRO A 593 -17.78 -4.13 -11.65
N ALA A 594 -18.07 -4.66 -12.84
CA ALA A 594 -17.14 -4.69 -13.96
C ALA A 594 -16.80 -3.28 -14.47
N ALA A 595 -17.79 -2.40 -14.62
CA ALA A 595 -17.57 -1.03 -15.08
C ALA A 595 -16.76 -0.22 -14.06
N VAL A 596 -17.06 -0.35 -12.76
CA VAL A 596 -16.32 0.35 -11.70
C VAL A 596 -14.88 -0.12 -11.62
N MET A 597 -14.62 -1.43 -11.74
CA MET A 597 -13.25 -1.93 -11.82
C MET A 597 -12.54 -1.36 -13.06
N ALA A 598 -13.17 -1.41 -14.24
CA ALA A 598 -12.60 -0.93 -15.48
C ALA A 598 -12.22 0.56 -15.40
N ASP A 599 -13.09 1.39 -14.83
CA ASP A 599 -12.83 2.82 -14.57
C ASP A 599 -11.64 3.01 -13.61
N ALA A 600 -11.59 2.23 -12.52
CA ALA A 600 -10.53 2.29 -11.51
C ALA A 600 -9.13 1.93 -12.03
N ILE A 601 -9.06 1.17 -13.14
CA ILE A 601 -7.83 0.76 -13.81
C ILE A 601 -7.68 1.40 -15.21
N SER A 602 -8.42 2.49 -15.46
CA SER A 602 -8.33 3.27 -16.68
C SER A 602 -7.44 4.51 -16.49
N GLY A 603 -6.96 5.07 -17.60
CA GLY A 603 -6.17 6.29 -17.63
C GLY A 603 -4.78 6.11 -18.25
N PRO A 604 -4.13 7.23 -18.60
CA PRO A 604 -2.87 7.22 -19.35
C PRO A 604 -1.72 6.54 -18.58
N GLU A 605 -1.79 6.49 -17.24
CA GLU A 605 -0.92 5.69 -16.39
C GLU A 605 -0.96 4.20 -16.69
N TYR A 606 -2.14 3.67 -16.98
CA TYR A 606 -2.37 2.25 -17.22
C TYR A 606 -2.20 1.87 -18.69
N ASP A 607 -2.27 2.84 -19.61
CA ASP A 607 -2.07 2.61 -21.04
C ASP A 607 -0.61 2.36 -21.39
N ALA A 608 0.32 2.91 -20.60
CA ALA A 608 1.76 2.69 -20.74
C ALA A 608 2.25 1.31 -20.26
N LEU A 609 1.36 0.45 -19.76
CA LEU A 609 1.69 -0.88 -19.27
C LEU A 609 1.67 -1.90 -20.42
N GLU A 610 2.74 -2.70 -20.50
CA GLU A 610 2.93 -3.70 -21.55
C GLU A 610 3.15 -5.10 -20.96
N VAL A 611 2.57 -6.13 -21.58
CA VAL A 611 2.80 -7.55 -21.22
C VAL A 611 3.79 -8.12 -22.24
N PHE A 612 4.87 -8.74 -21.76
CA PHE A 612 6.02 -9.14 -22.57
C PHE A 612 6.24 -10.66 -22.67
N ASP A 613 5.63 -11.42 -21.77
CA ASP A 613 5.81 -12.89 -21.64
C ASP A 613 4.56 -13.66 -22.03
#